data_AF-A0AAV2K3E3-F1
#
_entry.id   AF-A0AAV2K3E3-F1
#
_cell.length_a   1.000
_cell.length_b   1.000
_cell.length_c   1.000
_cell.angle_alpha   90.00
_cell.angle_beta   90.00
_cell.angle_gamma   90.00
#
_symmetry.space_group_name_H-M   'P 1'
#
loop_
_entity.id
_entity.type
_entity.pdbx_description
1 polymer ?
#
loop_
_entity_poly.entity_id
_entity_poly.type
_entity_poly.pdbx_seq_one_letter_code
_entity_poly.pdbx_strand_id
1 'polypeptide(L)'
;MPNQLIIGMYVCHYIHRSLVYPFLIRGGKPTPFVSFALAFVFCIYNGYMQIRHLSHYAVYPEDWLTHPCFILGSLLWLWGWLVNMCSDHILRNLRKPGETGYKIPRGGMFEYVSGANFLGEIIDGSYQQGLFSSQMVP
;
A
#
# COMPACT_ATOMS: atom_id res chain seq x y z
N MET A 1 1.78 11.00 -21.40
CA MET A 1 1.12 11.12 -20.07
C MET A 1 1.25 9.88 -19.14
N PRO A 2 2.42 9.25 -18.90
CA PRO A 2 2.53 8.10 -17.99
C PRO A 2 2.54 8.47 -16.50
N ASN A 3 3.16 9.61 -16.16
CA ASN A 3 3.37 10.03 -14.77
C ASN A 3 2.06 10.22 -14.00
N GLN A 4 1.03 10.75 -14.67
CA GLN A 4 -0.28 11.00 -14.07
C GLN A 4 -0.97 9.69 -13.65
N LEU A 5 -0.81 8.62 -14.42
CA LEU A 5 -1.39 7.32 -14.13
C LEU A 5 -0.72 6.69 -12.89
N ILE A 6 0.61 6.77 -12.81
CA ILE A 6 1.38 6.28 -11.65
C ILE A 6 1.03 7.07 -10.39
N ILE A 7 0.92 8.40 -10.49
CA ILE A 7 0.47 9.26 -9.38
C ILE A 7 -0.96 8.89 -8.97
N GLY A 8 -1.85 8.61 -9.92
CA GLY A 8 -3.21 8.15 -9.66
C GLY A 8 -3.26 6.82 -8.89
N MET A 9 -2.46 5.84 -9.29
CA MET A 9 -2.32 4.56 -8.58
C MET A 9 -1.79 4.77 -7.16
N TYR A 10 -0.76 5.60 -6.99
CA TYR A 10 -0.20 5.96 -5.68
C TYR A 10 -1.26 6.59 -4.77
N VAL A 11 -1.98 7.61 -5.27
CA VAL A 11 -3.02 8.30 -4.51
C VAL A 11 -4.17 7.36 -4.16
N CYS A 12 -4.61 6.50 -5.10
CA CYS A 12 -5.67 5.53 -4.86
C CYS A 12 -5.31 4.55 -3.72
N HIS A 13 -4.08 4.00 -3.76
CA HIS A 13 -3.57 3.13 -2.69
C HIS A 13 -3.59 3.84 -1.33
N TYR A 14 -3.02 5.05 -1.26
CA TYR A 14 -2.92 5.80 -0.01
C TYR A 14 -4.28 6.29 0.49
N ILE A 15 -5.24 6.61 -0.38
CA ILE A 15 -6.64 6.89 0.02
C ILE A 15 -7.26 5.66 0.68
N HIS A 16 -7.10 4.48 0.07
CA HIS A 16 -7.63 3.26 0.67
C HIS A 16 -7.01 2.98 2.05
N ARG A 17 -5.69 3.13 2.21
CA ARG A 17 -5.01 2.93 3.50
C ARG A 17 -5.28 4.01 4.55
N SER A 18 -5.42 5.26 4.14
CA SER A 18 -5.48 6.40 5.08
C SER A 18 -6.91 6.81 5.43
N LEU A 19 -7.86 6.56 4.54
CA LEU A 19 -9.26 6.94 4.71
C LEU A 19 -10.21 5.74 4.74
N VAL A 20 -9.97 4.67 3.99
CA VAL A 20 -10.88 3.52 4.07
C VAL A 20 -10.52 2.68 5.29
N TYR A 21 -9.28 2.21 5.39
CA TYR A 21 -8.86 1.30 6.46
C TYR A 21 -9.12 1.80 7.90
N PRO A 22 -8.80 3.06 8.29
CA PRO A 22 -8.98 3.51 9.67
C PRO A 22 -10.45 3.68 10.06
N PHE A 23 -11.29 4.13 9.12
CA PHE A 23 -12.74 4.24 9.32
C PHE A 23 -13.42 2.86 9.40
N LEU A 24 -12.75 1.84 8.89
CA LEU A 24 -13.24 0.48 8.80
C LEU A 24 -12.74 -0.41 9.96
N ILE A 25 -11.73 0.02 10.73
CA ILE A 25 -11.24 -0.68 11.93
C ILE A 25 -12.33 -0.79 13.00
N ARG A 26 -12.60 -2.03 13.44
CA ARG A 26 -13.51 -2.34 14.54
C ARG A 26 -12.71 -2.80 15.75
N GLY A 27 -12.56 -1.91 16.72
CA GLY A 27 -11.87 -2.17 17.99
C GLY A 27 -10.35 -2.12 17.88
N GLY A 28 -9.73 -1.42 18.83
CA GLY A 28 -8.29 -1.31 19.01
C GLY A 28 -7.97 -0.88 20.43
N LYS A 29 -6.85 -1.36 20.98
CA LYS A 29 -6.31 -0.79 22.22
C LYS A 29 -5.90 0.66 21.93
N PRO A 30 -6.01 1.59 22.91
CA PRO A 30 -5.59 2.97 22.71
C PRO A 30 -4.13 2.99 22.22
N THR A 31 -3.93 3.56 21.03
CA THR A 31 -2.60 3.69 20.43
C THR A 31 -1.87 4.88 21.07
N PRO A 32 -0.59 4.74 21.46
CA PRO A 32 0.19 5.86 21.98
C PRO A 32 0.24 7.04 21.00
N PHE A 33 -0.01 8.25 21.49
CA PHE A 33 -0.03 9.47 20.67
C PHE A 33 1.30 9.71 19.93
N VAL A 34 2.43 9.38 20.56
CA VAL A 34 3.76 9.55 19.96
C VAL A 34 3.94 8.70 18.70
N SER A 35 3.48 7.45 18.72
CA SER A 35 3.55 6.56 17.55
C SER A 35 2.69 7.09 16.40
N PHE A 36 1.52 7.65 16.71
CA PHE A 36 0.66 8.29 15.71
C PHE A 36 1.32 9.53 15.10
N ALA A 37 1.87 10.43 15.92
CA ALA A 37 2.51 11.65 15.45
C ALA A 37 3.74 11.34 14.57
N LEU A 38 4.56 10.36 14.95
CA LEU A 38 5.71 9.94 14.17
C LEU A 38 5.30 9.34 12.82
N ALA A 39 4.27 8.47 12.82
CA ALA A 39 3.72 7.90 11.59
C ALA A 39 3.17 8.98 10.66
N PHE A 40 2.48 9.99 11.21
CA PHE A 40 1.94 11.11 10.44
C PHE A 40 3.05 11.92 9.75
N VAL A 41 4.10 12.30 10.49
CA VAL A 41 5.25 13.04 9.93
C VAL A 41 5.97 12.20 8.86
N PHE A 42 6.19 10.91 9.14
CA PHE A 42 6.81 10.00 8.19
C PHE A 42 5.99 9.88 6.89
N CYS A 43 4.67 9.73 6.98
CA CYS A 43 3.79 9.64 5.82
C CYS A 43 3.77 10.92 4.99
N ILE A 44 3.74 12.10 5.63
CA ILE A 44 3.82 13.39 4.92
C ILE A 44 5.14 13.50 4.18
N TYR A 45 6.25 13.21 4.85
CA TYR A 45 7.57 13.34 4.26
C TYR A 45 7.78 12.37 3.09
N ASN A 46 7.40 11.10 3.25
CA ASN A 46 7.51 10.10 2.19
C ASN A 46 6.58 10.42 1.01
N GLY A 47 5.33 10.78 1.28
CA GLY A 47 4.38 11.16 0.24
C GLY A 47 4.86 12.39 -0.54
N TYR A 48 5.38 13.40 0.17
CA TYR A 48 5.96 14.59 -0.47
C TYR A 48 7.16 14.24 -1.35
N MET A 49 8.11 13.45 -0.85
CA MET A 49 9.27 13.04 -1.64
C MET A 49 8.88 12.28 -2.92
N GLN A 50 7.96 11.32 -2.79
CA GLN A 50 7.51 10.49 -3.92
C GLN A 50 6.76 11.32 -4.97
N ILE A 51 5.79 12.14 -4.55
CA ILE A 51 5.02 12.98 -5.47
C ILE A 51 5.91 14.04 -6.12
N ARG A 52 6.82 14.66 -5.37
CA ARG A 52 7.75 15.66 -5.91
C ARG A 52 8.66 15.04 -6.96
N HIS A 53 9.15 13.83 -6.73
CA HIS A 53 9.99 13.14 -7.69
C HIS A 53 9.24 12.75 -8.97
N LEU A 54 8.08 12.11 -8.83
CA LEU A 54 7.26 11.69 -9.99
C LEU A 54 6.75 12.88 -10.82
N SER A 55 6.52 14.03 -10.20
CA SER A 55 6.00 15.23 -10.87
C SER A 55 7.08 16.06 -11.55
N HIS A 56 8.25 16.25 -10.91
CA HIS A 56 9.27 17.19 -11.40
C HIS A 56 10.53 16.56 -11.99
N TYR A 57 10.86 15.31 -11.63
CA TYR A 57 12.13 14.69 -12.02
C TYR A 57 11.94 13.49 -12.94
N ALA A 58 10.84 12.77 -12.78
CA ALA A 58 10.59 11.60 -13.61
C ALA A 58 10.16 12.00 -15.03
N VAL A 59 10.95 11.63 -16.03
CA VAL A 59 10.59 11.79 -17.45
C VAL A 59 10.42 10.38 -18.01
N TYR A 60 9.16 9.97 -18.15
CA TYR A 60 8.83 8.68 -18.76
C TYR A 60 8.47 8.88 -20.24
N PRO A 61 9.09 8.10 -21.16
CA PRO A 61 8.68 8.09 -22.57
C PRO A 61 7.22 7.65 -22.72
N GLU A 62 6.55 8.08 -23.77
CA GLU A 62 5.13 7.73 -23.99
C GLU A 62 4.92 6.22 -24.17
N ASP A 63 5.92 5.53 -24.74
CA ASP A 63 5.93 4.07 -24.92
C ASP A 63 6.11 3.29 -23.61
N TRP A 64 6.46 3.97 -22.51
CA TRP A 64 6.68 3.34 -21.20
C TRP A 64 5.45 2.59 -20.69
N LEU A 65 4.24 3.06 -21.03
CA LEU A 65 2.99 2.40 -20.68
C LEU A 65 2.84 1.01 -21.30
N THR A 66 3.47 0.79 -22.46
CA THR A 66 3.46 -0.51 -23.16
C THR A 66 4.66 -1.39 -22.80
N HIS A 67 5.60 -0.85 -22.02
CA HIS A 67 6.81 -1.59 -21.64
C HIS A 67 6.42 -2.78 -20.74
N PRO A 68 6.94 -4.00 -20.99
CA PRO A 68 6.59 -5.19 -20.22
C PRO A 68 6.88 -5.02 -18.72
N CYS A 69 7.94 -4.29 -18.34
CA CYS A 69 8.23 -3.96 -16.95
C CYS A 69 7.12 -3.12 -16.28
N PHE A 70 6.52 -2.18 -17.01
CA PHE A 70 5.43 -1.35 -16.50
C PHE A 70 4.16 -2.19 -16.28
N ILE A 71 3.84 -3.06 -17.24
CA ILE A 71 2.67 -3.95 -17.17
C ILE A 71 2.83 -4.96 -16.03
N LEU A 72 3.96 -5.66 -15.96
CA LEU A 72 4.24 -6.64 -14.91
C LEU A 72 4.25 -5.99 -13.53
N GLY A 73 4.84 -4.81 -13.41
CA GLY A 73 4.86 -4.08 -12.15
C GLY A 73 3.48 -3.56 -11.74
N SER A 74 2.66 -3.10 -12.68
CA SER A 74 1.27 -2.69 -12.41
C SER A 74 0.41 -3.87 -11.96
N LEU A 75 0.59 -5.05 -12.57
CA LEU A 75 -0.07 -6.30 -12.16
C LEU A 75 0.38 -6.74 -10.77
N LEU A 76 1.67 -6.63 -10.48
CA LEU A 76 2.23 -6.96 -9.17
C LEU A 76 1.70 -6.02 -8.08
N TRP A 77 1.61 -4.73 -8.37
CA TRP A 77 0.99 -3.72 -7.51
C TRP A 77 -0.50 -4.04 -7.24
N LEU A 78 -1.28 -4.33 -8.29
CA LEU A 78 -2.67 -4.74 -8.14
C LEU A 78 -2.81 -6.00 -7.28
N TRP A 79 -1.92 -6.98 -7.47
CA TRP A 79 -1.90 -8.19 -6.67
C TRP A 79 -1.62 -7.90 -5.20
N GLY A 80 -0.58 -7.11 -4.90
CA GLY A 80 -0.24 -6.69 -3.53
C GLY A 80 -1.39 -5.94 -2.85
N TRP A 81 -2.02 -5.01 -3.57
CA TRP A 81 -3.18 -4.25 -3.08
C TRP A 81 -4.40 -5.15 -2.81
N LEU A 82 -4.72 -6.09 -3.70
CA LEU A 82 -5.82 -7.04 -3.51
C LEU A 82 -5.57 -7.97 -2.32
N VAL A 83 -4.34 -8.49 -2.18
CA VAL A 83 -3.94 -9.32 -1.04
C VAL A 83 -4.10 -8.56 0.27
N ASN A 84 -3.69 -7.29 0.32
CA ASN A 84 -3.88 -6.43 1.49
C ASN A 84 -5.35 -6.27 1.83
N MET A 85 -6.18 -5.93 0.84
CA MET A 85 -7.61 -5.76 1.03
C MET A 85 -8.30 -7.03 1.52
N CYS A 86 -8.02 -8.17 0.91
CA CYS A 86 -8.56 -9.46 1.32
C CYS A 86 -8.11 -9.81 2.74
N SER A 87 -6.85 -9.59 3.06
CA SER A 87 -6.29 -9.88 4.38
C SER A 87 -6.92 -9.00 5.47
N ASP A 88 -7.10 -7.70 5.18
CA ASP A 88 -7.77 -6.76 6.07
C ASP A 88 -9.24 -7.10 6.26
N HIS A 89 -9.92 -7.53 5.21
CA HIS A 89 -11.31 -7.97 5.29
C HIS A 89 -11.45 -9.19 6.21
N ILE A 90 -10.55 -10.18 6.08
CA ILE A 90 -10.52 -11.37 6.95
C ILE A 90 -10.26 -10.96 8.40
N LEU A 91 -9.20 -10.18 8.66
CA LEU A 91 -8.83 -9.69 9.99
C LEU A 91 -9.97 -8.93 10.68
N ARG A 92 -10.74 -8.15 9.92
CA ARG A 92 -11.88 -7.39 10.44
C ARG A 92 -13.08 -8.27 10.75
N ASN A 93 -13.35 -9.28 9.92
CA ASN A 93 -14.45 -10.21 10.16
C ASN A 93 -14.16 -11.21 11.29
N LEU A 94 -12.90 -11.39 11.68
CA LEU A 94 -12.52 -12.19 12.84
C LEU A 94 -12.96 -11.60 14.18
N ARG A 95 -13.15 -10.27 14.28
CA ARG A 95 -13.62 -9.60 15.49
C ARG A 95 -15.10 -9.27 15.37
N LYS A 96 -15.95 -10.00 16.10
CA LYS A 96 -17.34 -9.56 16.32
C LYS A 96 -17.34 -8.32 17.23
N PRO A 97 -18.28 -7.37 17.07
CA PRO A 97 -18.36 -6.19 17.93
C PRO A 97 -18.48 -6.64 19.40
N GLY A 98 -17.51 -6.27 20.24
CA GLY A 98 -17.47 -6.59 21.67
C GLY A 98 -16.51 -7.73 22.08
N GLU A 99 -15.94 -8.50 21.14
CA GLU A 99 -14.94 -9.54 21.47
C GLU A 99 -13.51 -8.97 21.47
N THR A 100 -12.76 -9.20 22.55
CA THR A 100 -11.34 -8.81 22.70
C THR A 100 -10.35 -9.96 22.54
N GLY A 101 -10.84 -11.19 22.35
CA GLY A 101 -10.01 -12.39 22.22
C GLY A 101 -9.25 -12.46 20.90
N TYR A 102 -7.99 -12.89 20.95
CA TYR A 102 -7.17 -13.13 19.75
C TYR A 102 -7.63 -14.44 19.09
N LYS A 103 -7.99 -14.38 17.80
CA LYS A 103 -8.39 -15.55 17.00
C LYS A 103 -7.40 -15.71 15.85
N ILE A 104 -7.00 -16.94 15.56
CA ILE A 104 -6.10 -17.23 14.45
C ILE A 104 -6.87 -16.98 13.14
N PRO A 105 -6.38 -16.10 12.25
CA PRO A 105 -7.00 -15.89 10.95
C PRO A 105 -6.93 -17.17 10.10
N ARG A 106 -8.05 -17.57 9.53
CA ARG A 106 -8.18 -18.70 8.60
C ARG A 106 -8.77 -18.18 7.29
N GLY A 107 -8.19 -18.57 6.16
CA GLY A 107 -8.66 -18.22 4.81
C GLY A 107 -7.69 -17.33 4.02
N GLY A 108 -7.70 -17.49 2.69
CA GLY A 108 -6.88 -16.72 1.76
C GLY A 108 -5.37 -16.94 1.96
N MET A 109 -4.58 -15.86 1.85
CA MET A 109 -3.12 -15.95 2.02
C MET A 109 -2.65 -16.20 3.46
N PHE A 110 -3.54 -16.12 4.45
CA PHE A 110 -3.22 -16.50 5.83
C PHE A 110 -2.97 -18.00 6.01
N GLU A 111 -3.34 -18.83 5.03
CA GLU A 111 -3.00 -20.26 5.03
C GLU A 111 -1.54 -20.53 4.64
N TYR A 112 -0.91 -19.57 3.96
CA TYR A 112 0.48 -19.69 3.50
C TYR A 112 1.44 -18.87 4.37
N VAL A 113 1.02 -17.70 4.86
CA VAL A 113 1.88 -16.77 5.60
C VAL A 113 1.12 -16.15 6.77
N SER A 114 1.73 -16.14 7.96
CA SER A 114 1.13 -15.63 9.20
C SER A 114 0.72 -14.15 9.14
N GLY A 115 1.35 -13.36 8.27
CA GLY A 115 1.11 -11.93 8.07
C GLY A 115 0.81 -11.57 6.62
N ALA A 116 -0.26 -12.12 6.05
CA ALA A 116 -0.64 -11.90 4.66
C ALA A 116 -0.79 -10.41 4.25
N ASN A 117 -1.23 -9.55 5.18
CA ASN A 117 -1.29 -8.10 4.96
C ASN A 117 0.13 -7.46 4.87
N PHE A 118 1.06 -7.83 5.74
CA PHE A 118 2.44 -7.32 5.61
C PHE A 118 3.09 -7.76 4.29
N LEU A 119 2.76 -8.96 3.82
CA LEU A 119 3.25 -9.46 2.55
C LEU A 119 2.72 -8.64 1.37
N GLY A 120 1.41 -8.33 1.36
CA GLY A 120 0.84 -7.49 0.31
C GLY A 120 1.40 -6.06 0.34
N GLU A 121 1.62 -5.48 1.52
CA GLU A 121 2.25 -4.16 1.68
C GLU A 121 3.70 -4.14 1.15
N ILE A 122 4.47 -5.20 1.39
CA ILE A 122 5.81 -5.33 0.84
C ILE A 122 5.76 -5.41 -0.69
N ILE A 123 4.85 -6.22 -1.26
CA ILE A 123 4.71 -6.35 -2.72
C ILE A 123 4.35 -5.00 -3.36
N ASP A 124 3.35 -4.31 -2.81
CA ASP A 124 2.91 -3.00 -3.29
C ASP A 124 4.03 -1.94 -3.20
N GLY A 125 4.67 -1.85 -2.04
CA GLY A 125 5.77 -0.91 -1.81
C GLY A 125 7.02 -1.18 -2.66
N SER A 126 7.29 -2.45 -2.99
CA SER A 126 8.41 -2.84 -3.85
C SER A 126 8.28 -2.26 -5.26
N TYR A 127 7.05 -2.22 -5.80
CA TYR A 127 6.81 -1.64 -7.11
C TYR A 127 7.01 -0.11 -7.10
N GLN A 128 6.47 0.57 -6.08
CA GLN A 128 6.66 2.02 -5.88
C GLN A 128 8.14 2.40 -5.78
N GLN A 129 8.93 1.62 -5.02
CA GLN A 129 10.36 1.84 -4.86
C GLN A 129 11.13 1.53 -6.15
N GLY A 130 10.74 0.47 -6.87
CA GLY A 130 11.36 0.10 -8.15
C GLY A 130 11.20 1.17 -9.23
N LEU A 131 10.03 1.82 -9.29
CA LEU A 131 9.79 2.96 -10.18
C LEU A 131 10.72 4.14 -9.86
N PHE A 132 10.85 4.47 -8.57
CA PHE A 132 11.75 5.53 -8.09
C PHE A 132 13.23 5.23 -8.40
N SER A 133 13.67 3.97 -8.24
CA SER A 133 15.04 3.55 -8.54
C SER A 133 15.35 3.46 -10.04
N SER A 134 14.38 3.11 -10.87
CA SER A 134 14.58 2.96 -12.33
C SER A 134 14.92 4.27 -13.06
N GLN A 135 14.61 5.42 -12.46
CA GLN A 135 14.90 6.75 -13.00
C GLN A 135 16.07 7.45 -12.29
N MET A 136 16.71 6.77 -11.32
CA MET A 136 17.91 7.26 -10.61
C MET A 136 19.23 6.76 -11.21
N VAL A 137 19.17 5.93 -12.26
CA VAL A 137 20.36 5.55 -13.03
C VAL A 137 20.56 6.60 -14.13
N PRO A 138 21.68 7.33 -14.13
CA PRO A 138 21.99 8.33 -15.16
C PRO A 138 22.17 7.71 -16.56
#